data_AF-A0A060CFB9-F1
#
_entry.id   AF-A0A060CFB9-F1
#
_cell.length_a   1.000
_cell.length_b   1.000
_cell.length_c   1.000
_cell.angle_alpha   90.00
_cell.angle_beta   90.00
_cell.angle_gamma   90.00
#
_symmetry.space_group_name_H-M   'P 1'
#
loop_
_entity.id
_entity.type
_entity.pdbx_description
1 polymer ?
#
loop_
_entity_poly.entity_id
_entity_poly.type
_entity_poly.pdbx_seq_one_letter_code
_entity_poly.pdbx_strand_id
1 'polypeptide(L)'
;TPGAYHLNEGHSAFAPLEVIHERMEYDGLSFDDALREVAQQTVFTTHTPVPAGHDRFDAGLIEEHLGPTRDKLGISHEQLMGLGRVEPQNGGETFCMTVIGLKLSRRANAVSSLHGVVSRRMWANLWPWRVEEEVPIGHITNG
;
A
#
# COMPACT_ATOMS: atom_id res chain seq x y z
N THR A 1 -17.04 2.74 13.38
CA THR A 1 -16.28 2.54 12.14
C THR A 1 -16.23 1.05 11.78
N PRO A 2 -15.91 0.68 10.52
CA PRO A 2 -15.80 -0.71 10.09
C PRO A 2 -14.75 -1.48 10.91
N GLY A 3 -14.92 -2.80 11.06
CA GLY A 3 -13.94 -3.64 11.75
C GLY A 3 -12.70 -3.96 10.90
N ALA A 4 -12.84 -3.96 9.57
CA ALA A 4 -11.75 -4.19 8.63
C ALA A 4 -12.09 -3.65 7.22
N TYR A 5 -11.05 -3.28 6.48
CA TYR A 5 -11.07 -2.96 5.05
C TYR A 5 -10.28 -4.04 4.31
N HIS A 6 -10.86 -4.61 3.25
CA HIS A 6 -10.18 -5.57 2.39
C HIS A 6 -9.93 -4.96 1.02
N LEU A 7 -8.67 -4.91 0.64
CA LEU A 7 -8.20 -4.42 -0.65
C LEU A 7 -7.96 -5.62 -1.55
N ASN A 8 -8.84 -5.76 -2.54
CA ASN A 8 -8.64 -6.73 -3.61
C ASN A 8 -7.73 -6.08 -4.66
N GLU A 9 -6.44 -6.40 -4.66
CA GLU A 9 -5.40 -5.87 -5.56
C GLU A 9 -5.21 -4.33 -5.51
N GLY A 10 -4.15 -3.87 -6.17
CA GLY A 10 -3.71 -2.47 -6.17
C GLY A 10 -4.78 -1.47 -6.61
N HIS A 11 -5.75 -1.85 -7.44
CA HIS A 11 -6.79 -0.94 -7.92
C HIS A 11 -7.68 -0.34 -6.81
N SER A 12 -7.70 -0.97 -5.63
CA SER A 12 -8.44 -0.47 -4.46
C SER A 12 -7.57 0.32 -3.47
N ALA A 13 -6.27 0.48 -3.75
CA ALA A 13 -5.28 0.97 -2.78
C ALA A 13 -5.36 2.48 -2.48
N PHE A 14 -6.24 3.23 -3.14
CA PHE A 14 -6.56 4.61 -2.77
C PHE A 14 -7.65 4.70 -1.69
N ALA A 15 -8.46 3.66 -1.50
CA ALA A 15 -9.51 3.68 -0.48
C ALA A 15 -8.96 3.96 0.94
N PRO A 16 -7.84 3.37 1.39
CA PRO A 16 -7.27 3.71 2.69
C PRO A 16 -6.83 5.17 2.83
N LEU A 17 -6.45 5.87 1.75
CA LEU A 17 -6.10 7.29 1.81
C LEU A 17 -7.32 8.14 2.20
N GLU A 18 -8.50 7.81 1.66
CA GLU A 18 -9.73 8.50 2.04
C GLU A 18 -10.11 8.20 3.49
N VAL A 19 -9.99 6.95 3.93
CA VAL A 19 -10.26 6.60 5.34
C VAL A 19 -9.29 7.31 6.28
N ILE A 20 -8.01 7.47 5.91
CA ILE A 20 -7.04 8.25 6.68
C ILE A 20 -7.52 9.70 6.78
N HIS A 21 -7.96 10.30 5.67
CA HIS A 21 -8.52 11.65 5.67
C HIS A 21 -9.75 11.77 6.57
N GLU A 22 -10.69 10.81 6.53
CA GLU A 22 -11.85 10.79 7.42
C GLU A 22 -11.43 10.75 8.90
N ARG A 23 -10.40 9.97 9.26
CA ARG A 23 -9.90 9.91 10.63
C ARG A 23 -9.22 11.21 11.06
N MET A 24 -8.55 11.89 10.14
CA MET A 24 -7.99 13.21 10.41
C MET A 24 -9.09 14.25 10.66
N GLU A 25 -10.12 14.27 9.80
CA GLU A 25 -11.19 15.27 9.84
C GLU A 25 -12.14 15.08 11.03
N TYR A 26 -12.62 13.85 11.25
CA TYR A 26 -13.67 13.59 12.23
C TYR A 26 -13.14 13.21 13.62
N ASP A 27 -11.99 12.54 13.68
CA ASP A 27 -11.39 12.07 14.93
C ASP A 27 -10.22 12.97 15.39
N GLY A 28 -9.81 13.96 14.58
CA GLY A 28 -8.75 14.92 14.91
C GLY A 28 -7.35 14.32 14.97
N LEU A 29 -7.14 13.15 14.34
CA LEU A 29 -5.86 12.46 14.34
C LEU A 29 -4.83 13.17 13.45
N SER A 30 -3.55 13.04 13.81
CA SER A 30 -2.47 13.36 12.89
C SER A 30 -2.46 12.38 11.72
N PHE A 31 -1.88 12.77 10.57
CA PHE A 31 -1.71 11.86 9.44
C PHE A 31 -1.05 10.54 9.84
N ASP A 32 0.02 10.60 10.64
CA ASP A 32 0.76 9.42 11.07
C ASP A 32 -0.08 8.52 12.00
N ASP A 33 -0.89 9.09 12.89
CA ASP A 33 -1.76 8.32 13.78
C ASP A 33 -2.91 7.67 13.00
N ALA A 34 -3.55 8.44 12.11
CA ALA A 34 -4.59 7.96 11.22
C ALA A 34 -4.08 6.84 10.30
N LEU A 35 -2.89 7.01 9.70
CA LEU A 35 -2.24 5.98 8.88
C LEU A 35 -2.00 4.71 9.68
N ARG A 36 -1.47 4.81 10.90
CA ARG A 36 -1.24 3.63 11.76
C ARG A 36 -2.54 2.93 12.12
N GLU A 37 -3.60 3.66 12.47
CA GLU A 37 -4.91 3.08 12.78
C GLU A 37 -5.53 2.37 11.57
N VAL A 38 -5.58 3.06 10.43
CA VAL A 38 -6.19 2.52 9.20
C VAL A 38 -5.41 1.31 8.70
N ALA A 39 -4.07 1.33 8.76
CA ALA A 39 -3.26 0.17 8.40
C ALA A 39 -3.60 -1.04 9.25
N GLN A 40 -3.82 -0.88 10.57
CA GLN A 40 -4.23 -1.98 11.46
C GLN A 40 -5.57 -2.63 11.06
N GLN A 41 -6.46 -1.86 10.44
CA GLN A 41 -7.77 -2.29 9.97
C GLN A 41 -7.74 -2.80 8.52
N THR A 42 -6.62 -2.68 7.80
CA THR A 42 -6.57 -2.96 6.36
C THR A 42 -5.85 -4.27 6.05
N VAL A 43 -6.43 -5.05 5.14
CA VAL A 43 -5.90 -6.31 4.61
C VAL A 43 -5.80 -6.20 3.09
N PHE A 44 -4.65 -6.56 2.53
CA PHE A 44 -4.40 -6.53 1.09
C PHE A 44 -4.25 -7.92 0.50
N THR A 45 -4.96 -8.21 -0.60
CA THR A 45 -4.76 -9.44 -1.38
C THR A 45 -4.18 -9.10 -2.73
N THR A 46 -3.10 -9.79 -3.13
CA THR A 46 -2.52 -9.67 -4.48
C THR A 46 -2.81 -10.90 -5.33
N HIS A 47 -3.14 -10.65 -6.59
CA HIS A 47 -3.46 -11.61 -7.64
C HIS A 47 -2.38 -11.63 -8.74
N THR A 48 -1.51 -10.63 -8.80
CA THR A 48 -0.47 -10.49 -9.83
C THR A 48 0.83 -11.20 -9.42
N PRO A 49 1.23 -12.30 -10.10
CA PRO A 49 2.41 -13.07 -9.71
C PRO A 49 3.69 -12.63 -10.42
N VAL A 50 3.65 -11.56 -11.22
CA VAL A 50 4.80 -11.10 -12.02
C VAL A 50 5.04 -9.59 -11.87
N PRO A 51 6.31 -9.14 -11.77
CA PRO A 51 6.63 -7.72 -11.55
C PRO A 51 6.02 -6.77 -12.59
N ALA A 52 5.98 -7.20 -13.86
CA ALA A 52 5.47 -6.41 -14.98
C ALA A 52 3.95 -6.22 -14.98
N GLY A 53 3.20 -6.98 -14.18
CA GLY A 53 1.75 -6.87 -14.09
C GLY A 53 1.25 -5.89 -13.03
N HIS A 54 2.16 -5.25 -12.28
CA HIS A 54 1.78 -4.29 -11.25
C HIS A 54 1.72 -2.88 -11.83
N ASP A 55 0.59 -2.21 -11.64
CA ASP A 55 0.39 -0.84 -12.12
C ASP A 55 1.40 0.12 -11.49
N ARG A 56 2.00 0.93 -12.35
CA ARG A 56 2.99 1.94 -12.01
C ARG A 56 2.67 3.23 -12.74
N PHE A 57 2.72 4.33 -12.00
CA PHE A 57 2.43 5.65 -12.51
C PHE A 57 3.59 6.59 -12.25
N ASP A 58 3.88 7.46 -13.20
CA ASP A 58 4.85 8.52 -13.03
C ASP A 58 4.34 9.59 -12.05
N ALA A 59 5.28 10.33 -11.46
CA ALA A 59 4.99 11.28 -10.39
C ALA A 59 4.03 12.40 -10.84
N GLY A 60 4.12 12.80 -12.12
CA GLY A 60 3.23 13.81 -12.70
C GLY A 60 1.77 13.37 -12.70
N LEU A 61 1.49 12.12 -13.12
CA LEU A 61 0.12 11.59 -13.14
C LEU A 61 -0.45 11.41 -11.72
N ILE A 62 0.39 10.99 -10.78
CA ILE A 62 0.01 10.92 -9.36
C ILE A 62 -0.34 12.30 -8.82
N GLU A 63 0.48 13.31 -9.10
CA GLU A 63 0.21 14.67 -8.68
C GLU A 63 -1.07 15.23 -9.30
N GLU A 64 -1.27 15.01 -10.60
CA GLU A 64 -2.45 15.47 -11.33
C GLU A 64 -3.76 14.93 -10.73
N HIS A 65 -3.78 13.65 -10.34
CA HIS A 65 -5.01 13.00 -9.87
C HIS A 65 -5.16 12.91 -8.35
N LEU A 66 -4.06 12.84 -7.60
CA LEU A 66 -4.08 12.72 -6.14
C LEU A 66 -3.61 13.99 -5.42
N GLY A 67 -3.21 15.05 -6.12
CA GLY A 67 -2.87 16.34 -5.53
C GLY A 67 -3.92 16.87 -4.54
N PRO A 68 -5.23 16.88 -4.89
CA PRO A 68 -6.27 17.29 -3.95
C PRO A 68 -6.36 16.39 -2.70
N THR A 69 -6.17 15.08 -2.86
CA THR A 69 -6.15 14.14 -1.73
C THR A 69 -4.91 14.35 -0.86
N ARG A 70 -3.75 14.57 -1.47
CA ARG A 70 -2.50 14.91 -0.77
C ARG A 70 -2.68 16.17 0.08
N ASP A 71 -3.30 17.21 -0.48
CA ASP A 71 -3.52 18.48 0.20
C ASP A 71 -4.43 18.31 1.42
N LYS A 72 -5.50 17.51 1.28
CA LYS A 72 -6.38 17.11 2.40
C LYS A 72 -5.66 16.31 3.48
N LEU A 73 -4.70 15.48 3.10
CA LEU A 73 -3.86 14.72 4.02
C LEU A 73 -2.75 15.57 4.65
N GLY A 74 -2.52 16.80 4.17
CA GLY A 74 -1.51 17.72 4.69
C GLY A 74 -0.07 17.21 4.52
N ILE A 75 0.19 16.36 3.52
CA ILE A 75 1.52 15.78 3.27
C ILE A 75 2.16 16.39 2.02
N SER A 76 3.47 16.34 1.92
CA SER A 76 4.21 16.77 0.72
C SER A 76 4.07 15.77 -0.44
N HIS A 77 4.38 16.21 -1.66
CA HIS A 77 4.43 15.34 -2.84
C HIS A 77 5.37 14.14 -2.61
N GLU A 78 6.55 14.36 -2.03
CA GLU A 78 7.50 13.28 -1.73
C GLU A 78 6.98 12.31 -0.68
N GLN A 79 6.21 12.77 0.31
CA GLN A 79 5.55 11.88 1.27
C GLN A 79 4.49 11.01 0.58
N LEU A 80 3.66 11.59 -0.29
CA LEU A 80 2.69 10.81 -1.08
C LEU A 80 3.41 9.78 -1.95
N MET A 81 4.41 10.21 -2.74
CA MET A 81 5.19 9.32 -3.60
C MET A 81 5.88 8.21 -2.80
N GLY A 82 6.39 8.54 -1.61
CA GLY A 82 6.99 7.58 -0.70
C GLY A 82 6.06 6.46 -0.26
N LEU A 83 4.73 6.65 -0.28
CA LEU A 83 3.76 5.59 -0.02
C LEU A 83 3.70 4.55 -1.15
N GLY A 84 3.98 4.95 -2.40
CA GLY A 84 3.97 4.08 -3.57
C GLY A 84 5.34 3.55 -4.00
N ARG A 85 6.43 3.97 -3.38
CA ARG A 85 7.81 3.56 -3.72
C ARG A 85 8.35 2.51 -2.77
N VAL A 86 9.09 1.52 -3.26
CA VAL A 86 9.82 0.59 -2.39
C VAL A 86 10.87 1.35 -1.58
N GLU A 87 11.61 2.24 -2.23
CA GLU A 87 12.55 3.15 -1.60
C GLU A 87 11.94 4.56 -1.54
N PRO A 88 11.43 5.01 -0.38
CA PRO A 88 10.63 6.25 -0.32
C PRO A 88 11.34 7.49 -0.87
N GLN A 89 12.66 7.54 -0.73
CA GLN A 89 13.51 8.66 -1.12
C GLN A 89 14.09 8.53 -2.55
N ASN A 90 13.78 7.44 -3.27
CA ASN A 90 14.21 7.26 -4.65
C ASN A 90 13.29 8.08 -5.57
N GLY A 91 13.68 9.32 -5.86
CA GLY A 91 12.94 10.21 -6.76
C GLY A 91 12.75 9.68 -8.19
N GLY A 92 13.55 8.68 -8.61
CA GLY A 92 13.43 8.02 -9.90
C GLY A 92 12.46 6.83 -9.91
N GLU A 93 11.98 6.37 -8.75
CA GLU A 93 11.03 5.26 -8.67
C GLU A 93 9.60 5.75 -8.91
N THR A 94 8.89 5.06 -9.81
CA THR A 94 7.47 5.28 -10.10
C THR A 94 6.57 4.80 -8.98
N PHE A 95 5.39 5.39 -8.86
CA PHE A 95 4.41 5.03 -7.86
C PHE A 95 3.77 3.69 -8.20
N CYS A 96 3.99 2.66 -7.38
CA CYS A 96 3.44 1.33 -7.58
C CYS A 96 2.22 1.08 -6.69
N MET A 97 1.11 0.67 -7.32
CA MET A 97 -0.16 0.45 -6.62
C MET A 97 -0.09 -0.70 -5.60
N THR A 98 0.71 -1.72 -5.86
CA THR A 98 0.91 -2.82 -4.91
C THR A 98 1.76 -2.38 -3.72
N VAL A 99 2.71 -1.46 -3.90
CA VAL A 99 3.52 -0.95 -2.78
C VAL A 99 2.66 -0.15 -1.80
N ILE A 100 1.82 0.77 -2.29
CA ILE A 100 0.89 1.48 -1.40
C ILE A 100 -0.10 0.51 -0.74
N GLY A 101 -0.63 -0.48 -1.47
CA GLY A 101 -1.50 -1.51 -0.92
C GLY A 101 -0.83 -2.28 0.23
N LEU A 102 0.44 -2.65 0.08
CA LEU A 102 1.22 -3.32 1.11
C LEU A 102 1.55 -2.39 2.30
N LYS A 103 1.96 -1.14 2.05
CA LYS A 103 2.33 -0.19 3.11
C LYS A 103 1.14 0.28 3.95
N LEU A 104 -0.04 0.40 3.34
CA LEU A 104 -1.28 0.80 4.03
C LEU A 104 -2.06 -0.39 4.60
N SER A 105 -1.46 -1.59 4.67
CA SER A 105 -2.11 -2.79 5.20
C SER A 105 -1.30 -3.46 6.29
N ARG A 106 -1.97 -3.91 7.35
CA ARG A 106 -1.31 -4.70 8.41
C ARG A 106 -1.12 -6.16 8.01
N ARG A 107 -1.99 -6.68 7.16
CA ARG A 107 -1.94 -8.06 6.66
C ARG A 107 -1.95 -8.04 5.14
N ALA A 108 -1.18 -8.94 4.54
CA ALA A 108 -1.20 -9.18 3.10
C ALA A 108 -1.21 -10.67 2.79
N ASN A 109 -1.90 -11.07 1.73
CA ASN A 109 -1.88 -12.44 1.25
C ASN A 109 -1.88 -12.54 -0.28
N ALA A 110 -1.19 -13.55 -0.79
CA ALA A 110 -1.38 -14.03 -2.15
C ALA A 110 -2.55 -15.02 -2.21
N VAL A 111 -2.99 -15.35 -3.43
CA VAL A 111 -4.14 -16.24 -3.69
C VAL A 111 -3.83 -17.73 -3.85
N SER A 112 -2.56 -18.13 -3.67
CA SER A 112 -2.14 -19.53 -3.62
C SER A 112 -0.83 -19.67 -2.85
N SER A 113 -0.51 -20.88 -2.41
CA SER A 113 0.75 -21.16 -1.69
C SER A 113 1.99 -20.77 -2.50
N LEU A 114 2.06 -21.20 -3.78
CA LEU A 114 3.15 -20.84 -4.68
C LEU A 114 3.21 -19.34 -4.94
N HIS A 115 2.05 -18.69 -5.12
CA HIS A 115 2.02 -17.24 -5.30
C HIS A 115 2.55 -16.51 -4.06
N GLY A 116 2.25 -16.99 -2.85
CA GLY A 116 2.80 -16.40 -1.61
C GLY A 116 4.34 -16.42 -1.58
N VAL A 117 4.97 -17.49 -2.05
CA VAL A 117 6.44 -17.55 -2.19
C VAL A 117 6.93 -16.50 -3.18
N VAL A 118 6.32 -16.44 -4.37
CA VAL A 118 6.69 -15.49 -5.43
C VAL A 118 6.52 -14.04 -4.96
N SER A 119 5.42 -13.71 -4.29
CA SER A 119 5.16 -12.36 -3.77
C SER A 119 6.16 -11.96 -2.68
N ARG A 120 6.51 -12.87 -1.74
CA ARG A 120 7.53 -12.59 -0.72
C ARG A 120 8.87 -12.25 -1.34
N ARG A 121 9.31 -13.03 -2.33
CA ARG A 121 10.54 -12.76 -3.09
C ARG A 121 10.50 -11.43 -3.83
N MET A 122 9.39 -11.14 -4.50
CA MET A 122 9.23 -9.92 -5.30
C MET A 122 9.30 -8.65 -4.44
N TRP A 123 8.71 -8.69 -3.26
CA TRP A 123 8.56 -7.52 -2.39
C TRP A 123 9.50 -7.51 -1.19
N ALA A 124 10.53 -8.35 -1.17
CA ALA A 124 11.49 -8.47 -0.06
C ALA A 124 12.16 -7.13 0.29
N ASN A 125 12.43 -6.27 -0.71
CA ASN A 125 13.06 -4.97 -0.50
C ASN A 125 12.20 -3.96 0.27
N LEU A 126 10.89 -4.21 0.48
CA LEU A 126 10.07 -3.44 1.42
C LEU A 126 10.40 -3.75 2.89
N TRP A 127 11.00 -4.90 3.15
CA TRP A 127 11.45 -5.34 4.49
C TRP A 127 12.89 -5.83 4.44
N PRO A 128 13.88 -4.97 4.11
CA PRO A 128 15.27 -5.36 3.89
C PRO A 128 15.96 -5.95 5.13
N TRP A 129 15.34 -5.80 6.32
CA TRP A 129 15.78 -6.38 7.57
C TRP A 129 15.18 -7.78 7.86
N ARG A 130 14.41 -8.34 6.94
CA ARG A 130 13.80 -9.68 7.06
C ARG A 130 14.36 -10.62 6.02
N VAL A 131 14.48 -11.90 6.38
CA VAL A 131 14.65 -12.97 5.38
C VAL A 131 13.36 -13.14 4.58
N GLU A 132 13.47 -13.68 3.37
CA GLU A 132 12.33 -13.83 2.44
C GLU A 132 11.14 -14.56 3.09
N GLU A 133 11.40 -15.56 3.93
CA GLU A 133 10.42 -16.36 4.66
C GLU A 133 9.62 -15.55 5.70
N GLU A 134 10.19 -14.45 6.20
CA GLU A 134 9.59 -13.60 7.23
C GLU A 134 8.90 -12.35 6.67
N VAL A 135 9.00 -12.13 5.34
CA VAL A 135 8.25 -11.09 4.64
C VAL A 135 6.75 -11.33 4.92
N PRO A 136 6.01 -10.32 5.42
CA PRO A 136 4.65 -10.50 5.96
C PRO A 136 3.57 -10.60 4.87
N ILE A 137 3.82 -11.44 3.86
CA ILE A 137 2.89 -11.78 2.79
C ILE A 137 2.58 -13.28 2.89
N GLY A 138 1.39 -13.60 3.40
CA GLY A 138 0.90 -14.97 3.52
C GLY A 138 0.24 -15.48 2.24
N HIS A 139 -0.58 -16.53 2.36
CA HIS A 139 -1.47 -16.95 1.29
C HIS A 139 -2.81 -17.43 1.83
N ILE A 140 -3.86 -17.23 1.04
CA ILE A 140 -5.17 -17.85 1.20
C ILE A 140 -5.50 -18.44 -0.17
N THR A 141 -5.54 -19.76 -0.27
CA THR A 141 -5.80 -20.42 -1.55
C THR A 141 -7.26 -20.18 -1.95
N ASN A 142 -7.48 -19.61 -3.14
CA ASN A 142 -8.81 -19.42 -3.69
C ASN A 142 -9.54 -20.76 -3.88
N GLY A 143 -10.88 -20.72 -3.77
CA GLY A 143 -11.78 -21.84 -4.06
C GLY A 143 -12.53 -21.67 -5.37
#